data_AF-A0A521BUD0-F1
#
_entry.id   AF-A0A521BUD0-F1
#
_cell.length_a   1.000
_cell.length_b   1.000
_cell.length_c   1.000
_cell.angle_alpha   90.00
_cell.angle_beta   90.00
_cell.angle_gamma   90.00
#
_symmetry.space_group_name_H-M   'P 1'
#
loop_
_entity.id
_entity.type
_entity.pdbx_description
1 polymer ?
#
loop_
_entity_poly.entity_id
_entity_poly.type
_entity_poly.pdbx_seq_one_letter_code
_entity_poly.pdbx_strand_id
1 'polypeptide(L)'
;MWERSHPRELGLSDLDIEVTRIYGSNDGLASKKEIYQFAVNLTANTHCVRIAGGNYRQISYYGYQIGDGPADIPRKRQQEIMVDAIIRQLNRVHSK
;
A
#
# COMPACT_ATOMS: atom_id res chain seq x y z
N MET A 1 -3.13 -17.57 0.61
CA MET A 1 -2.89 -16.90 1.90
C MET A 1 -2.23 -15.54 1.68
N TRP A 2 -2.84 -14.62 0.91
CA TRP A 2 -2.45 -13.20 0.81
C TRP A 2 -3.65 -12.37 0.33
N GLU A 3 -4.55 -12.06 1.26
CA GLU A 3 -5.57 -11.01 1.14
C GLU A 3 -5.56 -10.31 2.50
N ARG A 4 -5.26 -9.01 2.61
CA ARG A 4 -5.62 -8.10 3.74
C ARG A 4 -4.87 -6.75 3.78
N SER A 5 -4.59 -6.08 2.66
CA SER A 5 -4.07 -4.70 2.72
C SER A 5 -5.15 -3.60 2.67
N HIS A 6 -6.43 -3.95 2.46
CA HIS A 6 -7.54 -2.99 2.45
C HIS A 6 -8.71 -3.50 3.28
N PRO A 7 -9.44 -2.62 4.00
CA PRO A 7 -10.59 -3.03 4.77
C PRO A 7 -11.67 -3.59 3.83
N ARG A 8 -12.03 -4.87 4.00
CA ARG A 8 -13.09 -5.53 3.19
C ARG A 8 -14.40 -5.66 3.96
N GLU A 9 -14.31 -6.08 5.22
CA GLU A 9 -15.46 -6.38 6.09
C GLU A 9 -15.84 -5.23 7.02
N LEU A 10 -14.85 -4.57 7.63
CA LEU A 10 -15.04 -3.38 8.45
C LEU A 10 -14.55 -2.16 7.69
N GLY A 11 -15.47 -1.31 7.25
CA GLY A 11 -15.14 -0.04 6.61
C GLY A 11 -14.48 0.92 7.60
N LEU A 12 -13.46 1.65 7.13
CA LEU A 12 -12.89 2.78 7.86
C LEU A 12 -13.49 4.11 7.39
N SER A 13 -14.48 4.09 6.48
CA SER A 13 -15.05 5.26 5.83
C SER A 13 -15.52 6.35 6.80
N ASP A 14 -16.03 5.93 7.96
CA ASP A 14 -16.66 6.83 8.93
C ASP A 14 -15.66 7.38 9.96
N LEU A 15 -14.39 6.97 9.88
CA LEU A 15 -13.34 7.42 10.79
C LEU A 15 -12.61 8.65 10.24
N ASP A 16 -12.47 9.68 11.08
CA ASP A 16 -11.64 10.85 10.78
C ASP A 16 -10.16 10.59 11.19
N ILE A 17 -9.52 9.65 10.50
CA ILE A 17 -8.12 9.27 10.73
C ILE A 17 -7.30 9.39 9.44
N GLU A 18 -6.05 9.83 9.57
CA GLU A 18 -5.09 9.83 8.45
C GLU A 18 -4.67 8.40 8.14
N VAL A 19 -4.81 7.99 6.89
CA VAL A 19 -4.37 6.67 6.42
C VAL A 19 -3.43 6.85 5.24
N THR A 20 -2.29 6.16 5.24
CA THR A 20 -1.45 6.05 4.04
C THR A 20 -1.38 4.60 3.58
N ARG A 21 -1.75 4.36 2.32
CA ARG A 21 -1.68 3.06 1.64
C ARG A 21 -0.50 3.05 0.69
N ILE A 22 0.44 2.13 0.89
CA ILE A 22 1.64 1.96 0.05
C ILE A 22 1.51 0.65 -0.73
N TYR A 23 1.74 0.66 -2.04
CA TYR A 23 1.66 -0.54 -2.89
C TYR A 23 2.54 -0.42 -4.14
N GLY A 24 3.04 -1.53 -4.66
CA GLY A 24 3.77 -1.62 -5.92
C GLY A 24 2.85 -1.84 -7.13
N SER A 25 3.26 -1.36 -8.31
CA SER A 25 2.49 -1.58 -9.54
C SER A 25 2.53 -3.02 -10.04
N ASN A 26 3.57 -3.76 -9.65
CA ASN A 26 3.80 -5.15 -10.04
C ASN A 26 3.50 -6.10 -8.87
N ASP A 27 2.75 -5.63 -7.87
CA ASP A 27 2.37 -6.45 -6.71
C ASP A 27 1.55 -7.67 -7.14
N GLY A 28 0.80 -7.61 -8.26
CA GLY A 28 0.02 -8.76 -8.77
C GLY A 28 -1.12 -9.24 -7.84
N LEU A 29 -1.29 -8.60 -6.69
CA LEU A 29 -2.10 -9.09 -5.56
C LEU A 29 -3.54 -8.56 -5.51
N ALA A 30 -3.88 -7.52 -6.28
CA ALA A 30 -5.23 -6.97 -6.30
C ALA A 30 -5.69 -6.67 -7.72
N SER A 31 -6.84 -7.21 -8.11
CA SER A 31 -7.46 -6.85 -9.39
C SER A 31 -7.93 -5.40 -9.35
N LYS A 32 -7.97 -4.72 -10.52
CA LYS A 32 -8.59 -3.37 -10.62
C LYS A 32 -10.01 -3.35 -10.04
N LYS A 33 -10.76 -4.45 -10.25
CA LYS A 33 -12.12 -4.62 -9.73
C LYS A 33 -12.16 -4.58 -8.20
N GLU A 34 -11.30 -5.33 -7.52
CA GLU A 34 -11.21 -5.31 -6.05
C GLU A 34 -10.78 -3.94 -5.51
N ILE A 35 -9.85 -3.27 -6.20
CA ILE A 35 -9.41 -1.92 -5.81
C ILE A 35 -10.60 -0.95 -5.81
N TYR A 36 -11.42 -0.95 -6.86
CA TYR A 36 -12.60 -0.09 -6.94
C TYR A 36 -13.70 -0.53 -5.96
N GLN A 37 -13.92 -1.83 -5.81
CA GLN A 37 -14.95 -2.37 -4.92
C GLN A 37 -14.72 -1.96 -3.46
N PHE A 38 -13.47 -1.98 -2.98
CA PHE A 38 -13.15 -1.67 -1.59
C PHE A 38 -12.67 -0.23 -1.37
N ALA A 39 -12.66 0.61 -2.41
CA ALA A 39 -12.34 2.03 -2.26
C ALA A 39 -13.35 2.75 -1.34
N VAL A 40 -14.61 2.30 -1.33
CA VAL A 40 -15.67 2.82 -0.45
C VAL A 40 -15.41 2.59 1.03
N ASN A 41 -14.53 1.65 1.38
CA ASN A 41 -14.19 1.32 2.76
C ASN A 41 -13.03 2.17 3.31
N LEU A 42 -12.48 3.07 2.49
CA LEU A 42 -11.37 3.93 2.86
C LEU A 42 -11.89 5.23 3.48
N THR A 43 -11.13 5.79 4.42
CA THR A 43 -11.42 7.10 5.00
C THR A 43 -11.26 8.16 3.90
N ALA A 44 -11.96 9.30 4.03
CA ALA A 44 -11.73 10.45 3.14
C ALA A 44 -10.28 10.96 3.18
N ASN A 45 -9.58 10.75 4.30
CA ASN A 45 -8.18 11.13 4.52
C ASN A 45 -7.18 10.02 4.15
N THR A 46 -7.51 9.20 3.14
CA THR A 46 -6.61 8.14 2.66
C THR A 46 -5.67 8.65 1.56
N HIS A 47 -4.37 8.57 1.80
CA HIS A 47 -3.30 8.91 0.86
C HIS A 47 -2.74 7.64 0.20
N CYS A 48 -2.84 7.55 -1.13
CA CYS A 48 -2.30 6.42 -1.88
C CYS A 48 -0.88 6.71 -2.42
N VAL A 49 0.09 5.88 -2.04
CA VAL A 49 1.47 5.93 -2.56
C VAL A 49 1.72 4.69 -3.42
N ARG A 50 1.78 4.89 -4.74
CA ARG A 50 2.11 3.85 -5.71
C ARG A 50 3.61 3.84 -6.03
N ILE A 51 4.26 2.69 -5.87
CA ILE A 51 5.65 2.45 -6.26
C ILE A 51 5.67 1.88 -7.68
N ALA A 52 5.91 2.72 -8.67
CA ALA A 52 5.99 2.30 -10.07
C ALA A 52 7.18 1.34 -10.29
N GLY A 53 6.91 0.20 -10.94
CA GLY A 53 7.86 -0.89 -11.10
C GLY A 53 8.16 -1.66 -9.80
N GLY A 54 7.51 -1.31 -8.69
CA GLY A 54 7.70 -1.99 -7.41
C GLY A 54 6.88 -3.25 -7.27
N ASN A 55 7.33 -4.15 -6.39
CA ASN A 55 6.60 -5.35 -6.01
C ASN A 55 6.58 -5.53 -4.49
N TYR A 56 5.63 -6.32 -4.03
CA TYR A 56 5.38 -6.55 -2.61
C TYR A 56 6.61 -7.15 -1.90
N ARG A 57 7.24 -8.13 -2.54
CA ARG A 57 8.44 -8.81 -2.05
C ARG A 57 9.56 -7.87 -1.65
N GLN A 58 9.89 -6.91 -2.51
CA GLN A 58 11.04 -6.04 -2.30
C GLN A 58 10.73 -4.89 -1.34
N ILE A 59 9.46 -4.46 -1.27
CA ILE A 59 9.00 -3.48 -0.27
C ILE A 59 9.13 -4.08 1.14
N SER A 60 8.56 -5.26 1.38
CA SER A 60 8.45 -5.86 2.73
C SER A 60 9.64 -6.72 3.14
N TYR A 61 10.45 -7.19 2.19
CA TYR A 61 11.70 -7.93 2.43
C TYR A 61 11.59 -9.23 3.25
N TYR A 62 10.45 -9.94 3.17
CA TYR A 62 10.24 -11.23 3.87
C TYR A 62 10.55 -12.48 3.02
N GLY A 63 11.30 -12.34 1.92
CA GLY A 63 11.64 -13.45 1.03
C GLY A 63 10.63 -13.68 -0.10
N TYR A 64 10.89 -14.68 -0.97
CA TYR A 64 10.03 -14.99 -2.13
C TYR A 64 8.75 -15.71 -1.73
N GLN A 65 7.64 -15.34 -2.34
CA GLN A 65 6.35 -16.00 -2.23
C GLN A 65 5.82 -16.38 -3.62
N ILE A 66 5.12 -17.50 -3.70
CA ILE A 66 4.46 -17.94 -4.93
C ILE A 66 3.46 -16.85 -5.34
N GLY A 67 3.68 -16.25 -6.51
CA GLY A 67 2.87 -15.13 -7.02
C GLY A 67 3.58 -13.78 -7.01
N ASP A 68 4.78 -13.67 -6.44
CA ASP A 68 5.58 -12.44 -6.52
C ASP A 68 6.02 -12.18 -7.97
N GLY A 69 5.43 -11.17 -8.60
CA GLY A 69 5.88 -10.67 -9.89
C GLY A 69 7.27 -10.04 -9.81
N PRO A 70 8.05 -9.98 -10.91
CA PRO A 70 9.32 -9.26 -10.93
C PRO A 70 9.10 -7.75 -10.72
N ALA A 71 10.02 -7.12 -10.01
CA ALA A 71 10.09 -5.67 -9.95
C ALA A 71 10.99 -5.12 -11.06
N ASP A 72 10.63 -3.96 -11.58
CA ASP A 72 11.40 -3.23 -12.58
C ASP A 72 12.45 -2.31 -11.95
N ILE A 73 12.28 -1.99 -10.66
CA ILE A 73 13.22 -1.13 -9.91
C ILE A 73 13.91 -1.88 -8.76
N PRO A 74 15.16 -1.50 -8.41
CA PRO A 74 15.90 -2.16 -7.35
C PRO A 74 15.22 -2.02 -5.98
N ARG A 75 15.37 -3.04 -5.14
CA ARG A 75 14.85 -3.08 -3.77
C ARG A 75 15.11 -1.80 -2.98
N LYS A 76 16.36 -1.32 -3.01
CA LYS A 76 16.77 -0.11 -2.29
C LYS A 76 15.88 1.08 -2.67
N ARG A 77 15.57 1.23 -3.95
CA ARG A 77 14.72 2.32 -4.44
C ARG A 77 13.27 2.20 -3.95
N GLN A 78 12.74 0.97 -3.91
CA GLN A 78 11.41 0.72 -3.37
C GLN A 78 11.33 1.07 -1.87
N GLN A 79 12.36 0.69 -1.12
CA GLN A 79 12.44 0.97 0.31
C GLN A 79 12.64 2.46 0.62
N GLU A 80 13.41 3.19 -0.18
CA GLU A 80 13.51 4.66 -0.07
C GLU A 80 12.12 5.31 -0.20
N ILE A 81 11.35 4.95 -1.24
CA ILE A 81 10.01 5.48 -1.46
C ILE A 81 9.06 5.12 -0.31
N MET A 82 9.16 3.89 0.20
CA MET A 82 8.38 3.43 1.35
C MET A 82 8.71 4.24 2.61
N VAL A 83 10.00 4.45 2.92
CA VAL A 83 10.44 5.23 4.08
C VAL A 83 9.95 6.68 3.99
N ASP A 84 10.08 7.31 2.82
CA ASP A 84 9.57 8.68 2.60
C ASP A 84 8.05 8.77 2.79
N ALA A 85 7.30 7.73 2.41
CA ALA A 85 5.87 7.67 2.65
C ALA A 85 5.53 7.53 4.15
N ILE A 86 6.27 6.69 4.87
CA ILE A 86 6.11 6.52 6.33
C ILE A 86 6.40 7.83 7.06
N ILE A 87 7.52 8.50 6.75
CA ILE A 87 7.87 9.79 7.37
C ILE A 87 6.78 10.84 7.11
N ARG A 88 6.27 10.92 5.86
CA ARG A 88 5.16 11.82 5.54
C ARG A 88 3.90 11.51 6.35
N GLN A 89 3.56 10.23 6.52
CA GLN A 89 2.41 9.84 7.35
C GLN A 89 2.61 10.24 8.81
N LEU A 90 3.81 10.00 9.38
CA LEU A 90 4.13 10.41 10.74
C LEU A 90 3.99 11.92 10.94
N ASN A 91 4.43 12.72 9.96
CA ASN A 91 4.25 14.17 10.01
C ASN A 91 2.77 14.57 9.96
N ARG A 92 1.94 13.92 9.12
CA ARG A 92 0.50 14.20 9.04
C ARG A 92 -0.22 13.95 10.37
N VAL A 93 0.11 12.85 11.05
CA VAL A 93 -0.53 12.52 12.34
C VAL A 93 0.03 13.33 13.50
N HIS A 94 1.28 13.78 13.42
CA HIS A 94 1.90 14.59 14.46
C HIS A 94 1.47 16.07 14.40
N SER A 95 1.18 16.59 13.21
CA SER A 95 0.73 17.98 13.01
C SER A 95 -0.78 18.19 13.19
N LYS A 96 -1.53 17.16 13.63
CA LYS A 96 -2.91 17.29 14.11
C LYS A 96 -2.91 17.60 15.59
#